data_AF-A0A6B2XQS5-F1
#
_entry.id   AF-A0A6B2XQS5-F1
#
_cell.length_a   1.000
_cell.length_b   1.000
_cell.length_c   1.000
_cell.angle_alpha   90.00
_cell.angle_beta   90.00
_cell.angle_gamma   90.00
#
_symmetry.space_group_name_H-M   'P 1'
#
loop_
_entity.id
_entity.type
_entity.pdbx_description
1 polymer ?
#
loop_
_entity_poly.entity_id
_entity_poly.type
_entity_poly.pdbx_seq_one_letter_code
_entity_poly.pdbx_strand_id
1 'polypeptide(L)'
;AIRRDFVVNVSHELKTPVGALALLAETVQDAADDPVAVRRFSARMQSEATRLSALVQEIIELSRLQVAGALQEVTVVPVRGVVEEAVDRARTTAQGKGITLTTGGELDAAVYGDHNLLVTAVRNLLDSAVAY
;
A
#
# COMPACT_ATOMS: atom_id res chain seq x y z
N ALA A 1 3.53 19.15 15.94
CA ALA A 1 2.69 18.05 16.45
C ALA A 1 2.65 16.91 15.43
N ILE A 2 2.02 17.10 14.26
CA ILE A 2 1.81 16.08 13.21
C ILE A 2 3.09 15.30 12.80
N ARG A 3 4.23 15.97 12.58
CA ARG A 3 5.50 15.29 12.20
C ARG A 3 6.03 14.35 13.29
N ARG A 4 5.81 14.67 14.57
CA ARG A 4 6.31 13.85 15.69
C ARG A 4 5.43 12.62 15.89
N ASP A 5 4.12 12.79 15.82
CA ASP A 5 3.16 11.68 15.93
C ASP A 5 3.29 10.72 14.73
N PHE A 6 3.57 11.24 13.54
CA PHE A 6 3.90 10.43 12.36
C PHE A 6 5.14 9.56 12.55
N VAL A 7 6.26 10.15 13.02
CA VAL A 7 7.51 9.41 13.24
C VAL A 7 7.35 8.33 14.31
N VAL A 8 6.59 8.61 15.37
CA VAL A 8 6.29 7.63 16.42
C VAL A 8 5.46 6.48 15.87
N ASN A 9 4.38 6.76 15.13
CA ASN A 9 3.51 5.72 14.55
C ASN A 9 4.27 4.85 13.54
N VAL A 10 5.04 5.46 12.64
CA VAL A 10 5.88 4.75 11.67
C VAL A 10 6.88 3.83 12.36
N SER A 11 7.54 4.31 13.41
CA SER A 11 8.52 3.49 14.15
C SER A 11 7.87 2.26 14.79
N HIS A 12 6.66 2.42 15.33
CA HIS A 12 5.89 1.31 15.89
C HIS A 12 5.45 0.31 14.82
N GLU A 13 4.94 0.80 13.69
CA GLU A 13 4.47 -0.04 12.60
C GLU A 13 5.59 -0.78 11.86
N LEU A 14 6.80 -0.23 11.81
CA LEU A 14 7.98 -0.91 11.28
C LEU A 14 8.54 -1.96 12.25
N LYS A 15 8.46 -1.72 13.57
CA LYS A 15 9.01 -2.64 14.58
C LYS A 15 8.33 -4.01 14.55
N THR A 16 7.02 -4.04 14.30
CA THR A 16 6.24 -5.29 14.24
C THR A 16 6.70 -6.26 13.13
N PRO A 17 6.71 -5.88 11.84
CA PRO A 17 7.18 -6.77 10.76
C PRO A 17 8.67 -7.11 10.89
N VAL A 18 9.50 -6.19 11.39
CA VAL A 18 10.92 -6.48 11.68
C VAL A 18 11.07 -7.54 12.77
N GLY A 19 10.31 -7.42 13.87
CA GLY A 19 10.31 -8.42 14.93
C GLY A 19 9.76 -9.78 14.47
N ALA A 20 8.71 -9.77 13.63
CA ALA A 20 8.16 -10.99 13.03
C ALA A 20 9.19 -11.68 12.12
N LEU A 21 9.92 -10.91 11.30
CA LEU A 21 11.01 -11.44 10.46
C LEU A 21 12.13 -12.07 11.28
N ALA A 22 12.54 -11.43 12.38
CA ALA A 22 13.57 -11.96 13.27
C ALA A 22 13.13 -13.30 13.90
N LEU A 23 11.92 -13.35 14.47
CA LEU A 23 11.39 -14.59 15.05
C LEU A 23 11.24 -15.69 13.99
N LEU A 24 10.75 -15.34 12.79
CA LEU A 24 10.62 -16.31 11.71
C LEU A 24 11.99 -16.85 11.27
N ALA A 25 13.02 -16.00 11.21
CA ALA A 25 14.38 -16.43 10.90
C ALA A 25 14.94 -17.39 11.97
N GLU A 26 14.73 -17.09 13.26
CA GLU A 26 15.07 -17.99 14.37
C GLU A 26 14.34 -19.34 14.22
N THR A 27 13.03 -19.33 13.96
CA THR A 27 12.26 -20.58 13.77
C THR A 27 12.69 -21.39 12.55
N VAL A 28 13.18 -20.75 11.49
CA VAL A 28 13.77 -21.45 10.33
C VAL A 28 15.07 -22.13 10.72
N GLN A 29 15.91 -21.48 11.54
CA GLN A 29 17.16 -22.05 12.02
C GLN A 29 16.90 -23.24 12.96
N ASP A 30 15.97 -23.11 13.90
CA ASP A 30 15.61 -24.18 14.85
C ASP A 30 14.97 -25.39 14.14
N ALA A 31 14.28 -25.17 13.03
CA ALA A 31 13.62 -26.21 12.24
C ALA A 31 14.41 -26.62 10.98
N ALA A 32 15.72 -26.37 10.93
CA ALA A 32 16.53 -26.54 9.72
C ALA A 32 16.47 -27.97 9.11
N ASP A 33 16.28 -28.99 9.96
CA ASP A 33 16.18 -30.40 9.54
C ASP A 33 14.78 -30.81 9.06
N ASP A 34 13.79 -29.91 9.12
CA ASP A 34 12.44 -30.11 8.58
C ASP A 34 12.19 -29.21 7.35
N PRO A 35 12.37 -29.75 6.12
CA PRO A 35 12.14 -29.01 4.89
C PRO A 35 10.71 -28.47 4.72
N VAL A 36 9.71 -29.09 5.36
CA VAL A 36 8.32 -28.61 5.31
C VAL A 36 8.16 -27.38 6.19
N ALA A 37 8.72 -27.41 7.40
CA ALA A 37 8.75 -26.26 8.30
C ALA A 37 9.53 -25.09 7.71
N VAL A 38 10.73 -25.35 7.16
CA VAL A 38 11.56 -24.33 6.50
C VAL A 38 10.77 -23.63 5.39
N ARG A 39 10.17 -24.39 4.45
CA ARG A 39 9.36 -23.80 3.38
C ARG A 39 8.19 -22.95 3.91
N ARG A 40 7.49 -23.44 4.93
CA ARG A 40 6.37 -22.73 5.55
C ARG A 40 6.81 -21.41 6.18
N PHE A 41 7.89 -21.41 6.95
CA PHE A 41 8.37 -20.20 7.63
C PHE A 41 9.02 -19.22 6.65
N SER A 42 9.80 -19.69 5.67
CA SER A 42 10.34 -18.83 4.60
C SER A 42 9.23 -18.15 3.78
N ALA A 43 8.12 -18.84 3.49
CA ALA A 43 6.97 -18.21 2.82
C ALA A 43 6.33 -17.10 3.68
N ARG A 44 6.23 -17.30 5.00
CA ARG A 44 5.77 -16.26 5.93
C ARG A 44 6.73 -15.08 5.99
N MET A 45 8.04 -15.33 5.99
CA MET A 45 9.04 -14.25 5.93
C MET A 45 8.88 -13.41 4.67
N GLN A 46 8.63 -14.04 3.52
CA GLN A 46 8.40 -13.31 2.27
C GLN A 46 7.16 -12.41 2.35
N SER A 47 6.09 -12.87 3.00
CA SER A 47 4.90 -12.05 3.25
C SER A 47 5.21 -10.84 4.13
N GLU A 48 5.93 -11.02 5.25
CA GLU A 48 6.30 -9.92 6.14
C GLU A 48 7.28 -8.93 5.47
N ALA A 49 8.23 -9.42 4.67
CA ALA A 49 9.12 -8.57 3.88
C ALA A 49 8.34 -7.71 2.88
N THR A 50 7.35 -8.30 2.20
CA THR A 50 6.47 -7.57 1.26
C THR A 50 5.69 -6.47 1.99
N ARG A 51 5.15 -6.78 3.17
CA ARG A 51 4.44 -5.81 4.01
C ARG A 51 5.35 -4.68 4.48
N LEU A 52 6.57 -5.00 4.90
CA LEU A 52 7.57 -4.01 5.31
C LEU A 52 7.93 -3.08 4.14
N SER A 53 8.13 -3.62 2.93
CA SER A 53 8.39 -2.82 1.74
C SER A 53 7.26 -1.85 1.41
N ALA A 54 6.00 -2.28 1.56
CA ALA A 54 4.84 -1.41 1.34
C ALA A 54 4.82 -0.23 2.33
N LEU A 55 5.08 -0.48 3.63
CA LEU A 55 5.17 0.56 4.65
C LEU A 55 6.29 1.57 4.35
N VAL A 56 7.46 1.09 3.92
CA VAL A 56 8.58 1.96 3.53
C VAL A 56 8.20 2.85 2.35
N GLN A 57 7.52 2.30 1.34
CA GLN A 57 7.06 3.05 0.17
C GLN A 57 6.06 4.15 0.57
N GLU A 58 5.12 3.84 1.46
CA GLU A 58 4.14 4.81 1.98
C GLU A 58 4.84 5.97 2.72
N ILE A 59 5.87 5.68 3.51
CA ILE A 59 6.67 6.72 4.19
C ILE A 59 7.39 7.62 3.19
N ILE A 60 7.97 7.06 2.12
CA ILE A 60 8.64 7.82 1.07
C ILE A 60 7.64 8.74 0.36
N GLU A 61 6.45 8.24 0.04
CA GLU A 61 5.39 9.02 -0.61
C GLU A 61 4.90 10.16 0.28
N LEU A 62 4.65 9.90 1.56
CA LEU A 62 4.27 10.94 2.53
C LEU A 62 5.37 11.98 2.71
N SER A 63 6.64 11.56 2.77
CA SER A 63 7.77 12.50 2.84
C SER A 63 7.87 13.39 1.59
N ARG A 64 7.59 12.85 0.40
CA ARG A 64 7.57 13.65 -0.85
C ARG A 64 6.47 14.70 -0.82
N LEU A 65 5.28 14.33 -0.35
CA LEU A 65 4.14 15.24 -0.21
C LEU A 65 4.35 16.32 0.85
N GLN A 66 5.16 16.08 1.88
CA GLN A 66 5.48 17.06 2.92
C GLN A 66 6.60 18.03 2.54
N VAL A 67 7.55 17.61 1.70
CA VAL A 67 8.70 18.43 1.28
C VAL A 67 8.34 19.31 0.08
N ALA A 68 7.55 18.79 -0.85
CA ALA A 68 7.03 19.60 -1.94
C ALA A 68 5.80 20.36 -1.45
N GLY A 69 5.67 21.64 -1.80
CA GLY A 69 4.34 22.22 -1.98
C GLY A 69 3.67 21.50 -3.16
N ALA A 70 3.25 20.25 -2.95
CA ALA A 70 3.09 19.15 -3.92
C ALA A 70 2.07 19.39 -5.05
N LEU A 71 1.54 20.59 -5.13
CA LEU A 71 0.68 21.12 -6.17
C LEU A 71 1.48 22.05 -7.10
N GLN A 72 2.69 21.64 -7.52
CA GLN A 72 3.50 22.49 -8.42
C GLN A 72 2.90 22.55 -9.85
N GLU A 73 2.11 21.55 -10.26
CA GLU A 73 1.41 21.52 -11.56
C GLU A 73 -0.05 21.07 -11.40
N VAL A 74 -0.85 21.89 -10.71
CA VAL A 74 -2.29 21.66 -10.64
C VAL A 74 -2.90 21.89 -12.02
N THR A 75 -3.51 20.86 -12.59
CA THR A 75 -4.19 20.93 -13.89
C THR A 75 -5.66 20.55 -13.73
N VAL A 76 -6.45 20.81 -14.78
CA VAL A 76 -7.83 20.31 -14.84
C VAL A 76 -7.78 18.82 -15.18
N VAL A 77 -8.16 17.98 -14.23
CA VAL A 77 -8.11 16.51 -14.35
C VAL A 77 -9.53 15.95 -14.43
N PRO A 78 -9.90 15.23 -15.50
CA PRO A 78 -11.17 14.51 -15.59
C PRO A 78 -11.26 13.41 -14.53
N VAL A 79 -12.30 13.45 -13.69
CA VAL A 79 -12.50 12.48 -12.59
C VAL A 79 -12.62 11.04 -13.12
N ARG A 80 -13.22 10.88 -14.29
CA ARG A 80 -13.38 9.58 -14.94
C ARG A 80 -12.04 8.85 -15.13
N GLY A 81 -11.04 9.54 -15.68
CA GLY A 81 -9.73 8.94 -15.94
C GLY A 81 -9.03 8.48 -14.66
N VAL A 82 -9.17 9.26 -13.58
CA VAL A 82 -8.64 8.91 -12.26
C VAL A 82 -9.28 7.62 -11.73
N VAL A 83 -10.61 7.53 -11.79
CA VAL A 83 -11.36 6.38 -11.27
C VAL A 83 -11.09 5.12 -12.10
N GLU A 84 -11.12 5.23 -13.42
CA GLU A 84 -10.86 4.10 -14.33
C GLU A 84 -9.47 3.52 -14.10
N GLU A 85 -8.45 4.38 -14.02
CA GLU A 85 -7.08 3.94 -13.77
C GLU A 85 -6.90 3.31 -12.38
N ALA A 86 -7.46 3.92 -11.33
CA ALA A 86 -7.37 3.38 -9.98
C ALA A 86 -8.05 2.00 -9.87
N VAL A 87 -9.21 1.82 -10.51
CA VAL A 87 -9.92 0.54 -10.54
C VAL A 87 -9.15 -0.53 -11.32
N ASP A 88 -8.56 -0.18 -12.46
CA ASP A 88 -7.74 -1.13 -13.22
C ASP A 88 -6.50 -1.58 -12.44
N ARG A 89 -5.85 -0.68 -11.71
CA ARG A 89 -4.73 -1.02 -10.82
C ARG A 89 -5.15 -1.95 -9.67
N ALA A 90 -6.36 -1.79 -9.13
CA ALA A 90 -6.88 -2.61 -8.04
C ALA A 90 -7.48 -3.96 -8.50
N ARG A 91 -7.75 -4.11 -9.80
CA ARG A 91 -8.52 -5.23 -10.37
C ARG A 91 -7.90 -6.60 -10.07
N THR A 92 -6.59 -6.75 -10.25
CA THR A 92 -5.90 -8.03 -10.03
C THR A 92 -6.03 -8.49 -8.58
N THR A 93 -5.81 -7.58 -7.62
CA THR A 93 -5.92 -7.87 -6.19
C THR A 93 -7.37 -8.21 -5.80
N ALA A 94 -8.34 -7.45 -6.31
CA ALA A 94 -9.76 -7.69 -6.05
C ALA A 94 -10.21 -9.06 -6.60
N GLN A 95 -9.84 -9.40 -7.84
CA GLN A 95 -10.14 -10.68 -8.46
C GLN A 95 -9.54 -11.86 -7.68
N GLY A 96 -8.30 -11.73 -7.19
CA GLY A 96 -7.66 -12.73 -6.34
C GLY A 96 -8.44 -13.02 -5.06
N LYS A 97 -9.31 -12.10 -4.61
CA LYS A 97 -10.20 -12.26 -3.46
C LYS A 97 -11.66 -12.52 -3.82
N GLY A 98 -11.99 -12.68 -5.11
CA GLY A 98 -13.38 -12.86 -5.56
C GLY A 98 -14.25 -11.59 -5.42
N ILE A 99 -13.64 -10.42 -5.30
CA ILE A 99 -14.33 -9.13 -5.17
C ILE A 99 -14.54 -8.53 -6.57
N THR A 100 -15.76 -8.09 -6.86
CA THR A 100 -16.10 -7.42 -8.11
C THR A 100 -16.05 -5.90 -7.93
N LEU A 101 -15.22 -5.22 -8.71
CA LEU A 101 -15.19 -3.77 -8.79
C LEU A 101 -16.05 -3.29 -9.96
N THR A 102 -17.03 -2.42 -9.68
CA THR A 102 -17.89 -1.81 -10.70
C THR A 102 -17.77 -0.30 -10.66
N THR A 103 -17.54 0.31 -11.82
CA THR A 103 -17.65 1.76 -12.02
C THR A 103 -19.00 2.09 -12.65
N GLY A 104 -19.59 3.22 -12.27
CA GLY A 104 -20.89 3.63 -12.77
C GLY A 104 -21.08 5.14 -12.74
N GLY A 105 -22.09 5.61 -13.47
CA GLY A 105 -22.44 7.02 -13.60
C GLY A 105 -21.88 7.69 -14.85
N GLU A 106 -22.70 8.55 -15.47
CA GLU A 106 -22.23 9.54 -16.43
C GLU A 106 -21.83 10.79 -15.66
N LEU A 107 -20.57 10.81 -15.21
CA LEU A 107 -19.99 11.98 -14.56
C LEU A 107 -19.04 12.67 -15.54
N ASP A 108 -19.45 13.83 -16.05
CA ASP A 108 -18.59 14.77 -16.74
C ASP A 108 -18.12 15.84 -15.74
N ALA A 109 -17.23 15.43 -14.84
CA ALA A 109 -16.65 16.30 -13.83
C ALA A 109 -15.13 16.32 -13.94
N ALA A 110 -14.55 17.49 -13.69
CA ALA A 110 -13.13 17.68 -13.59
C ALA A 110 -12.78 18.41 -12.30
N VAL A 111 -11.60 18.13 -11.76
CA VAL A 111 -11.07 18.75 -10.54
C VAL A 111 -9.71 19.36 -10.82
N TYR A 112 -9.35 20.37 -10.04
CA TYR A 112 -7.99 20.90 -10.05
C TYR A 112 -7.10 20.01 -9.20
N GLY A 113 -6.11 19.36 -9.81
CA GLY A 113 -5.19 18.48 -9.08
C GLY A 113 -4.03 17.96 -9.92
N ASP A 114 -3.27 17.06 -9.31
CA ASP A 114 -2.32 16.20 -9.99
C ASP A 114 -2.99 14.84 -10.23
N HIS A 115 -2.99 14.38 -11.48
CA HIS A 115 -3.64 13.13 -11.87
C HIS A 115 -3.09 11.92 -11.10
N ASN A 116 -1.78 11.81 -10.96
CA ASN A 116 -1.14 10.67 -10.29
C ASN A 116 -1.46 10.64 -8.80
N LEU A 117 -1.46 11.80 -8.13
CA LEU A 117 -1.83 11.89 -6.71
C LEU A 117 -3.30 11.53 -6.47
N LEU A 118 -4.19 11.96 -7.37
CA LEU A 118 -5.60 11.60 -7.31
C LEU A 118 -5.81 10.09 -7.54
N VAL A 119 -5.12 9.50 -8.52
CA VAL A 119 -5.16 8.04 -8.75
C VAL A 119 -4.67 7.29 -7.52
N THR A 120 -3.55 7.71 -6.92
CA THR A 120 -3.02 7.11 -5.69
C THR A 120 -4.02 7.21 -4.54
N ALA A 121 -4.65 8.37 -4.34
CA ALA A 121 -5.63 8.55 -3.28
C ALA A 121 -6.85 7.62 -3.44
N VAL A 122 -7.43 7.54 -4.65
CA VAL A 122 -8.56 6.63 -4.94
C VAL A 122 -8.13 5.17 -4.80
N ARG A 123 -6.94 4.81 -5.30
CA ARG A 123 -6.38 3.46 -5.14
C ARG A 123 -6.24 3.07 -3.67
N ASN A 124 -5.76 3.96 -2.81
CA ASN A 124 -5.60 3.65 -1.38
C ASN A 124 -6.94 3.32 -0.70
N LEU A 125 -8.03 3.96 -1.13
CA LEU A 125 -9.39 3.63 -0.69
C LEU A 125 -9.83 2.25 -1.20
N LEU A 126 -9.56 1.96 -2.48
CA LEU A 126 -9.88 0.66 -3.08
C LEU A 126 -9.08 -0.48 -2.44
N ASP A 127 -7.78 -0.28 -2.21
CA ASP A 127 -6.91 -1.27 -1.57
C ASP A 127 -7.40 -1.54 -0.14
N SER A 128 -7.84 -0.50 0.58
CA SER A 128 -8.48 -0.66 1.89
C SER A 128 -9.78 -1.44 1.81
N ALA A 129 -10.66 -1.14 0.85
CA ALA A 129 -11.93 -1.84 0.66
C ALA A 129 -11.77 -3.29 0.18
N VAL A 130 -10.67 -3.63 -0.49
CA VAL A 130 -10.32 -5.01 -0.87
C VAL A 130 -9.65 -5.74 0.30
N ALA A 131 -8.98 -5.01 1.20
CA ALA A 131 -8.29 -5.58 2.36
C ALA A 131 -9.24 -6.02 3.48
N TYR A 132 -10.28 -5.22 3.77
CA TYR A 132 -11.20 -5.38 4.90
C TYR A 132 -12.63 -5.72 4.46
#